data_AF-A0A820N2H5-F1
#
_entry.id   AF-A0A820N2H5-F1
#
_cell.length_a   1.000
_cell.length_b   1.000
_cell.length_c   1.000
_cell.angle_alpha   90.00
_cell.angle_beta   90.00
_cell.angle_gamma   90.00
#
_symmetry.space_group_name_H-M   'P 1'
#
loop_
_entity.id
_entity.type
_entity.pdbx_description
1 polymer ?
#
loop_
_entity_poly.entity_id
_entity_poly.type
_entity_poly.pdbx_seq_one_letter_code
_entity_poly.pdbx_strand_id
1 'polypeptide(L)' 'DLGFKTTYEQDPVFSHHVNQIAALAFLQPNDVSQGFDDLYNSLPQILHPLLDYFEDTYVGRNRTQESAKPMF' A
#
# COMPACT_ATOMS: atom_id res chain seq x y z
N ASP A 1 2.90 -3.57 -22.12
CA ASP A 1 2.56 -2.48 -21.21
C ASP A 1 3.35 -2.58 -19.92
N LEU A 2 3.99 -1.49 -19.49
CA LEU A 2 4.85 -1.41 -18.29
C LEU A 2 4.06 -1.00 -17.03
N GLY A 3 2.81 -1.47 -16.88
CA GLY A 3 1.95 -1.12 -15.74
C GLY A 3 1.75 0.40 -15.59
N PHE A 4 1.87 0.91 -14.35
CA PHE A 4 1.65 2.34 -14.03
C PHE A 4 2.78 3.30 -14.45
N LYS A 5 3.82 2.84 -15.16
CA LYS A 5 4.98 3.66 -15.52
C LYS A 5 4.60 4.96 -16.24
N THR A 6 3.81 4.86 -17.31
CA THR A 6 3.42 6.03 -18.12
C THR A 6 2.61 7.02 -17.29
N THR A 7 1.66 6.53 -16.48
CA THR A 7 0.87 7.36 -15.56
C THR A 7 1.75 8.05 -14.52
N TYR A 8 2.70 7.32 -13.93
CA TYR A 8 3.65 7.89 -12.98
C TYR A 8 4.51 9.00 -13.57
N GLU A 9 4.95 8.86 -14.84
CA GLU A 9 5.76 9.88 -15.52
C GLU A 9 4.97 11.12 -15.95
N GLN A 10 3.67 10.96 -16.23
CA GLN A 10 2.84 12.00 -16.84
C GLN A 10 1.88 12.70 -15.87
N ASP A 11 1.56 12.07 -14.73
CA ASP A 11 0.67 12.62 -13.71
C ASP A 11 1.44 12.88 -12.40
N PRO A 12 1.77 14.17 -12.11
CA PRO A 12 2.47 14.54 -10.89
C PRO A 12 1.70 14.21 -9.60
N VAL A 13 0.36 14.21 -9.63
CA VAL A 13 -0.47 13.90 -8.46
C VAL A 13 -0.40 12.41 -8.19
N PHE A 14 -0.53 11.58 -9.22
CA PHE A 14 -0.33 10.14 -9.11
C PHE A 14 1.09 9.81 -8.62
N SER A 15 2.11 10.47 -9.19
CA SER A 15 3.50 10.31 -8.76
C SER A 15 3.69 10.67 -7.29
N HIS A 16 3.07 11.76 -6.84
CA HIS A 16 3.11 12.16 -5.44
C HIS A 16 2.53 11.07 -4.52
N HIS A 17 1.37 10.50 -4.87
CA HIS A 17 0.76 9.42 -4.09
C HIS A 17 1.63 8.16 -4.05
N VAL A 18 2.23 7.75 -5.16
CA VAL A 18 3.17 6.62 -5.19
C VAL A 18 4.39 6.89 -4.29
N ASN A 19 4.89 8.13 -4.30
CA ASN A 19 6.01 8.52 -3.42
C ASN A 19 5.62 8.50 -1.93
N GLN A 20 4.36 8.78 -1.58
CA GLN A 20 3.87 8.61 -0.20
C GLN A 20 3.93 7.14 0.24
N ILE A 21 3.58 6.20 -0.64
CA ILE A 21 3.72 4.75 -0.37
C ILE A 21 5.18 4.38 -0.14
N ALA A 22 6.09 4.87 -0.99
CA ALA A 22 7.53 4.65 -0.81
C ALA A 22 8.06 5.27 0.49
N ALA A 23 7.45 6.35 0.98
CA ALA A 23 7.85 7.03 2.21
C ALA A 23 7.64 6.16 3.47
N LEU A 24 6.79 5.13 3.41
CA LEU A 24 6.64 4.15 4.50
C LEU A 24 7.99 3.51 4.87
N ALA A 25 8.92 3.42 3.92
CA ALA A 25 10.27 2.88 4.11
C ALA A 25 11.10 3.63 5.17
N PHE A 26 10.71 4.87 5.49
CA PHE A 26 11.44 5.75 6.42
C PHE A 26 10.76 5.89 7.78
N LEU A 27 9.60 5.25 7.98
CA LEU A 27 8.94 5.22 9.28
C LEU A 27 9.69 4.31 10.25
N GLN A 28 9.56 4.58 11.55
CA GLN A 28 10.03 3.62 12.56
C GLN A 28 9.17 2.35 12.47
N PRO A 29 9.71 1.15 12.76
CA PRO A 29 8.97 -0.10 12.61
C PRO A 29 7.60 -0.12 13.31
N ASN A 30 7.49 0.52 14.48
CA ASN A 30 6.25 0.59 15.25
C ASN A 30 5.18 1.50 14.61
N ASP A 31 5.57 2.40 13.72
CA ASP A 31 4.70 3.37 13.07
C ASP A 31 4.27 2.93 11.66
N VAL A 32 4.95 1.91 11.08
CA VAL A 32 4.71 1.46 9.70
C VAL A 32 3.27 1.00 9.49
N SER A 33 2.70 0.22 10.42
CA SER A 33 1.32 -0.26 10.30
C SER A 33 0.31 0.88 10.30
N GLN A 34 0.46 1.85 11.23
CA GLN A 34 -0.44 3.01 11.28
C GLN A 34 -0.29 3.88 10.02
N GLY A 35 0.94 4.15 9.58
CA GLY A 35 1.18 4.91 8.35
C GLY A 35 0.60 4.22 7.11
N PHE A 36 0.65 2.89 7.06
CA PHE A 36 0.01 2.13 5.99
C PHE A 36 -1.52 2.31 5.99
N ASP A 37 -2.17 2.14 7.15
CA ASP A 37 -3.63 2.31 7.28
C ASP A 37 -4.07 3.74 6.89
N ASP A 38 -3.30 4.75 7.28
CA ASP A 38 -3.56 6.15 6.91
C ASP A 38 -3.51 6.35 5.39
N LEU A 39 -2.54 5.74 4.70
CA LEU A 39 -2.45 5.78 3.24
C LEU A 39 -3.55 4.97 2.57
N TYR A 40 -3.90 3.80 3.09
CA TYR A 40 -4.97 2.95 2.55
C TYR A 40 -6.33 3.66 2.54
N ASN A 41 -6.60 4.46 3.58
CA ASN A 41 -7.85 5.21 3.71
C ASN A 41 -7.87 6.54 2.94
N SER A 42 -6.70 7.09 2.57
CA SER A 42 -6.59 8.43 1.97
C SER A 42 -6.24 8.43 0.49
N LEU A 43 -5.56 7.39 0.00
CA LEU A 43 -5.12 7.32 -1.39
C LEU A 43 -6.23 6.83 -2.33
N PRO A 44 -6.20 7.22 -3.62
CA PRO A 44 -7.18 6.76 -4.60
C PRO A 44 -7.17 5.23 -4.77
N GLN A 45 -8.36 4.62 -4.97
CA GLN A 45 -8.53 3.17 -5.10
C GLN A 45 -7.67 2.49 -6.18
N ILE A 46 -7.29 3.24 -7.24
CA ILE A 46 -6.40 2.73 -8.30
C ILE A 46 -5.01 2.30 -7.75
N LEU A 47 -4.60 2.82 -6.59
CA LEU A 47 -3.35 2.47 -5.92
C LEU A 47 -3.48 1.32 -4.92
N HIS A 48 -4.68 0.84 -4.61
CA HIS A 48 -4.87 -0.26 -3.67
C HIS A 48 -4.09 -1.52 -4.06
N PRO A 49 -4.02 -1.95 -5.34
CA PRO A 49 -3.19 -3.09 -5.71
C PRO A 49 -1.69 -2.92 -5.39
N LEU A 50 -1.19 -1.68 -5.41
CA LEU A 50 0.18 -1.38 -5.04
C LEU A 50 0.36 -1.35 -3.51
N LEU A 51 -0.61 -0.83 -2.78
CA LEU A 51 -0.65 -0.89 -1.32
C LEU A 51 -0.74 -2.33 -0.82
N ASP A 52 -1.62 -3.16 -1.39
CA ASP A 52 -1.75 -4.59 -1.04
C ASP A 52 -0.42 -5.34 -1.23
N TYR A 53 0.31 -5.04 -2.31
CA TYR A 53 1.66 -5.58 -2.53
C TYR A 53 2.65 -5.12 -1.45
N PHE A 54 2.62 -3.84 -1.05
CA PHE A 54 3.44 -3.32 0.03
C PHE A 54 3.07 -3.90 1.40
N GLU A 55 1.79 -4.15 1.65
CA GLU A 55 1.32 -4.84 2.84
C GLU A 55 1.92 -6.25 2.92
N ASP A 56 1.84 -6.99 1.81
CA ASP A 56 2.31 -8.38 1.72
C ASP A 56 3.83 -8.52 1.83
N THR A 57 4.59 -7.53 1.34
CA THR A 57 6.05 -7.63 1.18
C THR A 57 6.87 -6.76 2.12
N TYR A 58 6.32 -5.65 2.61
CA TYR A 58 7.05 -4.65 3.40
C TYR A 58 6.47 -4.48 4.82
N VAL A 59 5.15 -4.35 4.96
CA VAL A 59 4.51 -4.16 6.28
C VAL A 59 4.38 -5.49 7.02
N GLY A 60 4.01 -6.55 6.29
CA GLY A 60 3.68 -7.86 6.82
C GLY A 60 2.21 -7.94 7.23
N ARG A 61 1.45 -8.83 6.59
CA ARG A 61 0.08 -9.14 7.06
C ARG A 61 0.15 -9.79 8.43
N ASN A 62 -0.42 -9.13 9.45
CA ASN A 62 -0.83 -9.80 10.67
C ASN A 62 -1.94 -10.81 10.31
N ARG A 63 -1.56 -12.05 9.96
CA ARG A 63 -2.48 -13.16 9.61
C ARG A 63 -3.31 -13.65 10.80
N THR A 64 -3.76 -12.76 11.68
CA THR A 64 -4.62 -13.10 12.82
C THR A 64 -6.10 -13.11 12.43
N GLN A 65 -6.46 -12.72 11.20
CA GLN A 65 -7.85 -12.73 10.69
C GLN A 65 -8.15 -13.76 9.58
N GLU A 66 -7.30 -14.77 9.35
CA GLU A 66 -7.68 -15.94 8.54
C GLU A 66 -8.31 -17.07 9.36
N SER A 67 -8.69 -16.81 10.62
CA SER A 67 -9.50 -17.72 11.44
C SER A 67 -10.98 -17.31 11.45
N ALA A 68 -11.59 -17.05 10.28
CA ALA A 68 -13.05 -16.91 10.20
C ALA A 68 -13.61 -17.14 8.79
N LYS A 69 -13.29 -18.27 8.15
CA LYS A 69 -14.25 -18.88 7.24
C LYS A 69 -14.18 -20.40 7.33
N PRO A 70 -15.13 -21.04 8.03
CA PRO A 70 -15.18 -22.50 8.08
C PRO A 70 -15.41 -23.04 6.66
N MET A 71 -14.66 -24.10 6.32
CA MET A 71 -14.91 -24.89 5.13
C MET A 71 -16.31 -25.50 5.23
N PHE A 72 -17.16 -25.15 4.26
CA PHE A 72 -18.24 -26.01 3.81
C PHE A 72 -17.89 -26.49 2.40
#